data_AF-A0A8H2RFY6-F1
#
_entry.id   AF-A0A8H2RFY6-F1
#
_cell.length_a   1.000
_cell.length_b   1.000
_cell.length_c   1.000
_cell.angle_alpha   90.00
_cell.angle_beta   90.00
_cell.angle_gamma   90.00
#
_symmetry.space_group_name_H-M   'P 1'
#
loop_
_entity.id
_entity.type
_entity.pdbx_description
1 polymer ?
#
loop_
_entity_poly.entity_id
_entity_poly.type
_entity_poly.pdbx_seq_one_letter_code
_entity_poly.pdbx_strand_id
1 'polypeptide(L)'
;MDFSLKHLAATTLMLASLSSFTTAAHANITPQQSAIILKTFSDASVKDFRQFLGGLAKSDIAKTDDLGPAIRAFLDNKTLSAEQQNEIHRLLGLYARVKYGSAATETLKELVAIPTVNVDGVAQHDNPEFLKIAEKIKGLAQAFNLNFRNIDNRVYEISLEGSGDEVVGIHAHADVVPVTPENWVLQDGTRLDPFKVTLIGDRMYGRGTEDDKNGIVVALYAMKIIKEEQLPLARDFKLLVDTTEETTGDAIPYYFERNPTPNYNLALDGGYPVVIAEKGYGTVMASFAKRAAQGKGAEITSMTGGLATNQIPSTSVATLVTDKPAELAASLQKAGTEYAKRNGGNFEIAAKVDGKDVKLTVTGVSAHSSEPESGVNPVARMLDFINGLDGKVALKHNQITDAARYAADNWGLDYLGGKLGVGFADAFMGPLTTSLTYVGMDDKAFKLAVNLRVPKGKSPEVLKSEIAAKLDAWSKKTRIAPAFDLSIAEPMYRNPEGEWVKALLAVASENLGMEHKFGTSAGATSVHELPNGVQFGLAMPDVKYTGHNDNEFKTTEQFLLDLQIVTEMMGRIGQLPKL
;
A
#
# COMPACT_ATOMS: atom_id res chain seq x y z
N MET A 1 -6.83 75.66 5.08
CA MET A 1 -6.87 74.19 5.26
C MET A 1 -6.45 73.55 3.94
N ASP A 2 -5.45 72.70 3.85
CA ASP A 2 -4.13 72.72 4.46
C ASP A 2 -3.24 72.01 3.42
N PHE A 3 -2.05 72.53 3.19
CA PHE A 3 -1.17 72.08 2.10
C PHE A 3 -0.39 70.80 2.47
N SER A 4 -0.24 69.96 1.44
CA SER A 4 0.70 68.86 1.21
C SER A 4 1.87 68.68 2.21
N LEU A 5 2.06 67.44 2.65
CA LEU A 5 3.33 66.92 3.17
C LEU A 5 3.68 65.59 2.50
N LYS A 6 4.53 65.69 1.47
CA LYS A 6 5.40 64.59 1.02
C LYS A 6 6.77 64.76 1.69
N HIS A 7 7.31 63.62 2.13
CA HIS A 7 8.70 63.34 2.51
C HIS A 7 9.23 63.87 3.84
N LEU A 8 9.39 62.95 4.80
CA LEU A 8 10.58 62.91 5.65
C LEU A 8 11.12 61.48 5.76
N ALA A 9 12.33 61.31 5.23
CA ALA A 9 13.41 60.40 5.63
C ALA A 9 13.06 58.99 6.12
N ALA A 10 13.19 58.02 5.21
CA ALA A 10 13.48 56.64 5.54
C ALA A 10 15.00 56.47 5.74
N THR A 11 15.43 56.34 7.00
CA THR A 11 16.73 55.75 7.33
C THR A 11 16.65 55.03 8.67
N THR A 12 17.27 53.86 8.73
CA THR A 12 17.58 53.02 9.92
C THR A 12 16.46 52.11 10.45
N LEU A 13 16.42 50.85 9.98
CA LEU A 13 17.00 49.69 10.68
C LEU A 13 16.86 48.46 9.77
N MET A 14 17.90 48.13 9.00
CA MET A 14 18.06 46.75 8.51
C MET A 14 18.49 45.91 9.71
N LEU A 15 17.53 45.35 10.45
CA LEU A 15 17.77 44.07 11.08
C LEU A 15 17.48 43.01 10.03
N ALA A 16 18.54 42.49 9.43
CA ALA A 16 18.50 41.21 8.78
C ALA A 16 17.98 40.19 9.79
N SER A 17 16.72 39.79 9.65
CA SER A 17 16.26 38.51 10.16
C SER A 17 17.00 37.44 9.35
N LEU A 18 18.23 37.15 9.75
CA LEU A 18 18.81 35.83 9.53
C LEU A 18 17.90 34.87 10.28
N SER A 19 16.82 34.43 9.62
CA SER A 19 16.16 33.19 9.97
C SER A 19 17.25 32.13 9.92
N SER A 20 17.77 31.78 11.09
CA SER A 20 18.65 30.64 11.26
C SER A 20 17.92 29.46 10.63
N PHE A 21 18.38 29.01 9.47
CA PHE A 21 18.04 27.69 8.95
C PHE A 21 18.66 26.71 9.95
N THR A 22 17.93 26.39 11.02
CA THR A 22 18.28 25.26 11.87
C THR A 22 18.05 24.04 10.99
N THR A 23 19.14 23.42 10.55
CA THR A 23 19.11 22.12 9.90
C THR A 23 18.35 21.15 10.81
N ALA A 24 17.48 20.30 10.25
CA ALA A 24 16.81 19.28 11.03
C ALA A 24 17.85 18.41 11.74
N ALA A 25 17.57 18.01 12.99
CA ALA A 25 18.48 17.15 13.73
C ALA A 25 18.49 15.75 13.09
N HIS A 26 19.67 15.26 12.70
CA HIS A 26 19.88 13.97 12.06
C HIS A 26 20.70 13.04 12.95
N ALA A 27 20.55 11.72 12.79
CA ALA A 27 21.54 10.80 13.35
C ALA A 27 22.76 10.72 12.41
N ASN A 28 23.94 11.08 12.90
CA ASN A 28 25.17 11.04 12.10
C ASN A 28 25.78 9.63 12.01
N ILE A 29 24.96 8.62 11.74
CA ILE A 29 25.43 7.23 11.58
C ILE A 29 24.91 6.68 10.25
N THR A 30 25.82 6.55 9.30
CA THR A 30 25.55 6.03 7.95
C THR A 30 25.26 4.51 7.98
N PRO A 31 24.64 3.98 6.90
CA PRO A 31 24.47 2.52 6.74
C PRO A 31 25.81 1.76 6.77
N GLN A 32 26.89 2.34 6.22
CA GLN A 32 28.22 1.73 6.23
C GLN A 32 28.78 1.64 7.65
N GLN A 33 28.70 2.73 8.43
CA GLN A 33 29.12 2.72 9.84
C GLN A 33 28.29 1.72 10.65
N SER A 34 26.97 1.68 10.42
CA SER A 34 26.06 0.71 11.02
C SER A 34 26.53 -0.74 10.77
N ALA A 35 26.88 -1.08 9.53
CA ALA A 35 27.38 -2.40 9.18
C ALA A 35 28.71 -2.74 9.89
N ILE A 36 29.63 -1.78 10.02
CA ILE A 36 30.90 -1.98 10.73
C ILE A 36 30.65 -2.18 12.24
N ILE A 37 29.74 -1.42 12.84
CA ILE A 37 29.33 -1.60 14.24
C ILE A 37 28.77 -3.01 14.44
N LEU A 38 27.80 -3.44 13.63
CA LEU A 38 27.20 -4.77 13.72
C LEU A 38 28.25 -5.89 13.61
N LYS A 39 29.19 -5.75 12.66
CA LYS A 39 30.30 -6.70 12.51
C LYS A 39 31.22 -6.74 13.73
N THR A 40 31.42 -5.60 14.40
CA THR A 40 32.27 -5.52 15.61
C THR A 40 31.63 -6.26 16.79
N PHE A 41 30.30 -6.34 16.82
CA PHE A 41 29.54 -6.95 17.90
C PHE A 41 28.89 -8.30 17.54
N SER A 42 29.20 -8.88 16.37
CA SER A 42 28.53 -10.12 15.89
C SER A 42 28.67 -11.31 16.84
N ASP A 43 29.81 -11.40 17.54
CA ASP A 43 30.11 -12.48 18.51
C ASP A 43 30.04 -11.99 19.97
N ALA A 44 29.62 -10.75 20.21
CA ALA A 44 29.63 -10.15 21.54
C ALA A 44 28.33 -10.47 22.28
N SER A 45 28.46 -11.05 23.49
CA SER A 45 27.34 -11.12 24.42
C SER A 45 27.18 -9.77 25.13
N VAL A 46 26.16 -9.00 24.75
CA VAL A 46 25.83 -7.72 25.39
C VAL A 46 24.63 -7.88 26.33
N LYS A 47 24.80 -7.46 27.58
CA LYS A 47 23.77 -7.58 28.62
C LYS A 47 22.70 -6.48 28.54
N ASP A 48 23.09 -5.22 28.36
CA ASP A 48 22.23 -4.04 28.38
C ASP A 48 22.74 -2.97 27.41
N PHE A 49 21.92 -1.96 27.11
CA PHE A 49 22.27 -0.94 26.12
C PHE A 49 23.47 -0.10 26.55
N ARG A 50 23.60 0.20 27.85
CA ARG A 50 24.75 0.96 28.37
C ARG A 50 26.06 0.20 28.20
N GLN A 51 26.06 -1.13 28.37
CA GLN A 51 27.22 -1.97 28.10
C GLN A 51 27.58 -1.97 26.61
N PHE A 52 26.59 -2.04 25.71
CA PHE A 52 26.81 -1.91 24.27
C PHE A 52 27.50 -0.59 23.94
N LEU A 53 26.96 0.53 24.42
CA LEU A 53 27.54 1.86 24.22
C LEU A 53 28.95 1.98 24.83
N GLY A 54 29.16 1.44 26.03
CA GLY A 54 30.48 1.45 26.69
C GLY A 54 31.53 0.59 25.98
N GLY A 55 31.11 -0.50 25.31
CA GLY A 55 31.95 -1.28 24.40
C GLY A 55 32.27 -0.50 23.13
N LEU A 56 31.25 0.14 22.54
CA LEU A 56 31.38 0.90 21.30
C LEU A 56 32.30 2.10 21.50
N ALA A 57 32.18 2.83 22.61
CA ALA A 57 33.05 3.95 22.96
C ALA A 57 34.56 3.60 23.01
N LYS A 58 34.89 2.32 23.19
CA LYS A 58 36.28 1.82 23.22
C LYS A 58 36.76 1.35 21.85
N SER A 59 35.86 1.13 20.89
CA SER A 59 36.21 0.70 19.55
C SER A 59 36.84 1.85 18.75
N ASP A 60 37.59 1.52 17.71
CA ASP A 60 38.21 2.54 16.86
C ASP A 60 37.19 3.30 16.02
N ILE A 61 36.02 2.70 15.77
CA ILE A 61 34.89 3.29 15.03
C ILE A 61 34.34 4.51 15.77
N ALA A 62 34.15 4.41 17.10
CA ALA A 62 33.65 5.53 17.89
C ALA A 62 34.61 6.75 17.91
N LYS A 63 35.89 6.54 17.58
CA LYS A 63 36.90 7.60 17.49
C LYS A 63 36.98 8.22 16.10
N THR A 64 36.73 7.43 15.05
CA THR A 64 36.78 7.91 13.66
C THR A 64 35.51 8.64 13.24
N ASP A 65 34.38 8.30 13.86
CA ASP A 65 33.04 8.74 13.44
C ASP A 65 32.39 9.77 14.37
N ASP A 66 33.15 10.36 15.30
CA ASP A 66 32.70 11.35 16.30
C ASP A 66 31.43 10.94 17.09
N LEU A 67 31.25 9.64 17.34
CA LEU A 67 30.14 9.12 18.19
C LEU A 67 30.44 9.28 19.68
N GLY A 68 31.70 9.50 20.02
CA GLY A 68 32.19 9.62 21.40
C GLY A 68 31.48 10.68 22.26
N PRO A 69 31.16 11.89 21.77
CA PRO A 69 30.42 12.90 22.52
C PRO A 69 29.01 12.45 22.94
N ALA A 70 28.19 11.95 22.00
CA ALA A 70 26.83 11.50 22.30
C ALA A 70 26.82 10.31 23.27
N ILE A 71 27.69 9.31 23.00
CA ILE A 71 27.82 8.13 23.86
C ILE A 71 28.23 8.53 25.28
N ARG A 72 29.27 9.36 25.44
CA ARG A 72 29.72 9.80 26.77
C ARG A 72 28.64 10.61 27.48
N ALA A 73 27.96 11.51 26.78
CA ALA A 73 26.90 12.31 27.36
C ALA A 73 25.75 11.43 27.88
N PHE A 74 25.34 10.41 27.11
CA PHE A 74 24.32 9.44 27.54
C PHE A 74 24.78 8.59 28.73
N LEU A 75 26.02 8.08 28.69
CA LEU A 75 26.59 7.27 29.76
C LEU A 75 26.83 8.06 31.06
N ASP A 76 27.02 9.37 30.96
CA ASP A 76 27.13 10.29 32.11
C ASP A 76 25.77 10.84 32.58
N ASN A 77 24.65 10.46 31.92
CA ASN A 77 23.31 10.99 32.16
C ASN A 77 23.20 12.52 31.99
N LYS A 78 23.93 13.07 31.02
CA LYS A 78 23.82 14.49 30.63
C LYS A 78 22.66 14.70 29.67
N THR A 79 22.13 15.91 29.64
CA THR A 79 21.18 16.33 28.61
C THR A 79 21.83 16.25 27.23
N LEU A 80 21.16 15.58 26.29
CA LEU A 80 21.60 15.42 24.91
C LEU A 80 21.03 16.55 24.05
N SER A 81 21.79 16.98 23.02
CA SER A 81 21.18 17.74 21.91
C SER A 81 20.22 16.84 21.11
N ALA A 82 19.41 17.43 20.24
CA ALA A 82 18.51 16.66 19.39
C ALA A 82 19.27 15.69 18.46
N GLU A 83 20.41 16.11 17.91
CA GLU A 83 21.27 15.26 17.09
C GLU A 83 21.84 14.10 17.90
N GLN A 84 22.39 14.39 19.08
CA GLN A 84 22.94 13.37 19.96
C GLN A 84 21.87 12.37 20.41
N GLN A 85 20.65 12.86 20.67
CA GLN A 85 19.52 12.01 21.02
C GLN A 85 19.15 11.06 19.85
N ASN A 86 19.07 11.59 18.63
CA ASN A 86 18.81 10.79 17.43
C ASN A 86 19.93 9.77 17.15
N GLU A 87 21.19 10.12 17.38
CA GLU A 87 22.33 9.19 17.33
C GLU A 87 22.19 8.06 18.35
N ILE A 88 21.79 8.37 19.60
CA ILE A 88 21.54 7.35 20.63
C ILE A 88 20.37 6.44 20.22
N HIS A 89 19.30 6.97 19.62
CA HIS A 89 18.19 6.15 19.13
C HIS A 89 18.60 5.23 17.98
N ARG A 90 19.45 5.71 17.06
CA ARG A 90 20.03 4.87 16.00
C ARG A 90 20.90 3.75 16.57
N LEU A 91 21.72 4.06 17.58
CA LEU A 91 22.51 3.05 18.29
C LEU A 91 21.62 2.06 19.06
N LEU A 92 20.46 2.48 19.56
CA LEU A 92 19.47 1.58 20.18
C LEU A 92 18.90 0.59 19.16
N GLY A 93 18.63 1.04 17.93
CA GLY A 93 18.23 0.14 16.84
C GLY A 93 19.32 -0.87 16.47
N LEU A 94 20.60 -0.45 16.42
CA LEU A 94 21.72 -1.38 16.20
C LEU A 94 21.87 -2.38 17.35
N TYR A 95 21.70 -1.91 18.58
CA TYR A 95 21.66 -2.76 19.77
C TYR A 95 20.54 -3.80 19.70
N ALA A 96 19.36 -3.43 19.18
CA ALA A 96 18.24 -4.36 18.95
C ALA A 96 18.68 -5.58 18.12
N ARG A 97 19.39 -5.32 17.01
CA ARG A 97 19.92 -6.37 16.14
C ARG A 97 20.93 -7.25 16.85
N VAL A 98 21.90 -6.65 17.53
CA VAL A 98 22.97 -7.38 18.24
C VAL A 98 22.41 -8.29 19.33
N LYS A 99 21.53 -7.76 20.19
CA LYS A 99 21.06 -8.51 21.35
C LYS A 99 19.89 -9.44 21.05
N TYR A 100 18.97 -9.01 20.18
CA TYR A 100 17.70 -9.70 20.00
C TYR A 100 17.47 -10.24 18.59
N GLY A 101 18.34 -9.97 17.62
CA GLY A 101 18.15 -10.39 16.23
C GLY A 101 17.85 -11.89 16.09
N SER A 102 18.65 -12.76 16.71
CA SER A 102 18.41 -14.20 16.67
C SER A 102 17.08 -14.61 17.31
N ALA A 103 16.74 -14.02 18.46
CA ALA A 103 15.49 -14.35 19.16
C ALA A 103 14.25 -13.86 18.40
N ALA A 104 14.33 -12.67 17.80
CA ALA A 104 13.30 -12.14 16.92
C ALA A 104 13.12 -13.02 15.69
N THR A 105 14.21 -13.46 15.06
CA THR A 105 14.14 -14.40 13.93
C THR A 105 13.46 -15.70 14.32
N GLU A 106 13.82 -16.32 15.45
CA GLU A 106 13.14 -17.54 15.91
C GLU A 106 11.66 -17.29 16.20
N THR A 107 11.30 -16.16 16.81
CA THR A 107 9.90 -15.79 17.05
C THR A 107 9.12 -15.67 15.74
N LEU A 108 9.72 -15.09 14.69
CA LEU A 108 9.09 -15.03 13.36
C LEU A 108 8.82 -16.45 12.82
N LYS A 109 9.77 -17.37 12.96
CA LYS A 109 9.56 -18.77 12.53
C LYS A 109 8.40 -19.43 13.28
N GLU A 110 8.29 -19.17 14.58
CA GLU A 110 7.22 -19.69 15.42
C GLU A 110 5.85 -19.12 15.04
N LEU A 111 5.75 -17.82 14.72
CA LEU A 111 4.50 -17.23 14.25
C LEU A 111 4.11 -17.74 12.86
N VAL A 112 5.06 -17.84 11.93
CA VAL A 112 4.82 -18.40 10.58
C VAL A 112 4.30 -19.83 10.65
N ALA A 113 4.74 -20.62 11.63
CA ALA A 113 4.27 -21.99 11.86
C ALA A 113 2.80 -22.14 12.31
N ILE A 114 2.08 -21.04 12.51
CA ILE A 114 0.66 -21.03 12.85
C ILE A 114 -0.13 -20.58 11.60
N PRO A 115 -0.79 -21.49 10.85
CA PRO A 115 -1.44 -21.17 9.58
C PRO A 115 -2.76 -20.41 9.76
N THR A 116 -2.66 -19.11 10.00
CA THR A 116 -3.76 -18.14 10.16
C THR A 116 -4.38 -17.73 8.83
N VAL A 117 -4.77 -18.71 8.02
CA VAL A 117 -5.49 -18.49 6.76
C VAL A 117 -7.00 -18.44 7.00
N ASN A 118 -7.71 -17.71 6.14
CA ASN A 118 -9.17 -17.78 6.09
C ASN A 118 -9.63 -19.20 5.71
N VAL A 119 -10.70 -19.68 6.37
CA VAL A 119 -11.28 -21.00 6.14
C VAL A 119 -12.75 -20.85 5.79
N ASP A 120 -13.15 -21.33 4.62
CA ASP A 120 -14.52 -21.24 4.13
C ASP A 120 -15.53 -21.81 5.16
N GLY A 121 -16.53 -21.00 5.48
CA GLY A 121 -17.59 -21.36 6.42
C GLY A 121 -17.23 -21.26 7.90
N VAL A 122 -16.01 -20.83 8.24
CA VAL A 122 -15.59 -20.56 9.62
C VAL A 122 -15.37 -19.06 9.77
N ALA A 123 -16.07 -18.42 10.72
CA ALA A 123 -15.79 -17.03 11.02
C ALA A 123 -14.38 -16.89 11.61
N GLN A 124 -13.63 -15.87 11.19
CA GLN A 124 -12.20 -15.76 11.52
C GLN A 124 -11.91 -15.78 13.03
N HIS A 125 -12.76 -15.10 13.82
CA HIS A 125 -12.67 -15.06 15.29
C HIS A 125 -13.00 -16.39 15.99
N ASP A 126 -13.53 -17.38 15.26
CA ASP A 126 -13.79 -18.75 15.73
C ASP A 126 -12.73 -19.74 15.22
N ASN A 127 -11.82 -19.31 14.33
CA ASN A 127 -10.80 -20.17 13.75
C ASN A 127 -9.74 -20.55 14.81
N PRO A 128 -9.49 -21.86 15.04
CA PRO A 128 -8.57 -22.32 16.09
C PRO A 128 -7.12 -21.85 15.91
N GLU A 129 -6.66 -21.59 14.68
CA GLU A 129 -5.31 -21.08 14.46
C GLU A 129 -5.16 -19.63 14.90
N PHE A 130 -6.23 -18.83 14.83
CA PHE A 130 -6.26 -17.47 15.39
C PHE A 130 -6.26 -17.50 16.92
N LEU A 131 -6.97 -18.44 17.55
CA LEU A 131 -6.87 -18.63 19.01
C LEU A 131 -5.45 -19.02 19.45
N LYS A 132 -4.79 -19.87 18.66
CA LYS A 132 -3.41 -20.32 18.91
C LYS A 132 -2.40 -19.19 18.76
N ILE A 133 -2.49 -18.36 17.72
CA ILE A 133 -1.59 -17.21 17.58
C ILE A 133 -1.85 -16.16 18.68
N ALA A 134 -3.10 -15.97 19.10
CA ALA A 134 -3.44 -15.09 20.22
C ALA A 134 -2.72 -15.51 21.51
N GLU A 135 -2.76 -16.81 21.86
CA GLU A 135 -2.07 -17.31 23.05
C GLU A 135 -0.55 -17.23 22.92
N LYS A 136 0.01 -17.41 21.72
CA LYS A 136 1.45 -17.20 21.48
C LYS A 136 1.86 -15.74 21.70
N ILE A 137 1.12 -14.78 21.12
CA ILE A 137 1.38 -13.34 21.27
C ILE A 137 1.21 -12.92 22.73
N LYS A 138 0.17 -13.40 23.42
CA LYS A 138 -0.03 -13.19 24.86
C LYS A 138 1.14 -13.67 25.70
N GLY A 139 1.65 -14.88 25.42
CA GLY A 139 2.83 -15.42 26.10
C GLY A 139 4.08 -14.57 25.89
N LEU A 140 4.29 -14.06 24.67
CA LEU A 140 5.39 -13.13 24.35
C LEU A 140 5.23 -11.80 25.10
N ALA A 141 4.05 -11.18 25.06
CA ALA A 141 3.78 -9.93 25.76
C ALA A 141 4.03 -10.06 27.27
N GLN A 142 3.53 -11.14 27.90
CA GLN A 142 3.78 -11.42 29.31
C GLN A 142 5.26 -11.62 29.62
N ALA A 143 5.98 -12.39 28.79
CA ALA A 143 7.43 -12.61 28.94
C ALA A 143 8.23 -11.31 28.77
N PHE A 144 7.68 -10.32 28.04
CA PHE A 144 8.31 -9.02 27.81
C PHE A 144 7.85 -7.96 28.82
N ASN A 145 7.04 -8.34 29.81
CA ASN A 145 6.43 -7.43 30.79
C ASN A 145 5.60 -6.31 30.14
N LEU A 146 4.86 -6.66 29.08
CA LEU A 146 3.90 -5.81 28.39
C LEU A 146 2.47 -6.24 28.73
N ASN A 147 1.52 -5.31 28.64
CA ASN A 147 0.11 -5.64 28.82
C ASN A 147 -0.45 -6.27 27.54
N PHE A 148 -1.39 -7.20 27.68
CA PHE A 148 -2.07 -7.86 26.57
C PHE A 148 -3.59 -7.86 26.79
N ARG A 149 -4.35 -7.53 25.75
CA ARG A 149 -5.81 -7.67 25.70
C ARG A 149 -6.23 -8.35 24.40
N ASN A 150 -7.04 -9.39 24.52
CA ASN A 150 -7.71 -10.02 23.38
C ASN A 150 -9.10 -9.42 23.23
N ILE A 151 -9.37 -8.78 22.09
CA ILE A 151 -10.64 -8.14 21.77
C ILE A 151 -11.43 -9.10 20.88
N ASP A 152 -12.19 -9.99 21.52
CA ASP A 152 -13.10 -10.95 20.87
C ASP A 152 -12.47 -11.77 19.74
N ASN A 153 -11.19 -12.14 19.88
CA ASN A 153 -10.37 -12.83 18.87
C ASN A 153 -10.26 -12.10 17.52
N ARG A 154 -10.53 -10.79 17.49
CA ARG A 154 -10.48 -9.94 16.29
C ARG A 154 -9.26 -9.05 16.27
N VAL A 155 -8.91 -8.47 17.42
CA VAL A 155 -7.71 -7.65 17.58
C VAL A 155 -6.96 -8.07 18.84
N TYR A 156 -5.66 -8.27 18.71
CA TYR A 156 -4.77 -8.47 19.86
C TYR A 156 -4.04 -7.16 20.17
N GLU A 157 -4.39 -6.53 21.29
CA GLU A 157 -3.80 -5.28 21.75
C GLU A 157 -2.65 -5.58 22.70
N ILE A 158 -1.47 -5.06 22.39
CA ILE A 158 -0.29 -5.05 23.26
C ILE A 158 0.07 -3.61 23.56
N SER A 159 0.18 -3.24 24.84
CA SER A 159 0.45 -1.86 25.22
C SER A 159 1.77 -1.67 25.95
N LEU A 160 2.45 -0.58 25.62
CA LEU A 160 3.62 -0.06 26.30
C LEU A 160 3.30 1.35 26.81
N GLU A 161 3.31 1.51 28.13
CA GLU A 161 2.94 2.75 28.81
C GLU A 161 4.09 3.78 28.79
N GLY A 162 3.73 5.03 28.56
CA GLY A 162 4.55 6.23 28.75
C GLY A 162 4.00 7.12 29.86
N SER A 163 4.41 8.38 29.85
CA SER A 163 4.06 9.36 30.90
C SER A 163 2.95 10.35 30.53
N GLY A 164 2.46 10.34 29.28
CA GLY A 164 1.44 11.25 28.78
C GLY A 164 0.21 10.54 28.22
N ASP A 165 -0.79 11.32 27.81
CA ASP A 165 -2.11 10.81 27.39
C ASP A 165 -2.21 10.51 25.88
N GLU A 166 -1.19 10.87 25.09
CA GLU A 166 -1.15 10.58 23.66
C GLU A 166 -0.92 9.09 23.43
N VAL A 167 -1.64 8.51 22.46
CA VAL A 167 -1.49 7.11 22.07
C VAL A 167 -1.06 7.02 20.61
N VAL A 168 0.03 6.29 20.37
CA VAL A 168 0.48 5.89 19.03
C VAL A 168 0.06 4.44 18.79
N GLY A 169 -0.84 4.23 17.83
CA GLY A 169 -1.22 2.91 17.33
C GLY A 169 -0.20 2.42 16.31
N ILE A 170 0.34 1.23 16.53
CA ILE A 170 1.16 0.47 15.58
C ILE A 170 0.27 -0.67 15.08
N HIS A 171 0.04 -0.72 13.77
CA HIS A 171 -0.85 -1.69 13.14
C HIS A 171 0.00 -2.72 12.40
N ALA A 172 -0.34 -3.98 12.65
CA ALA A 172 0.19 -5.16 11.98
C ALA A 172 -0.94 -6.19 11.89
N HIS A 173 -0.79 -7.27 11.12
CA HIS A 173 -1.84 -8.30 11.06
C HIS A 173 -1.31 -9.73 11.16
N ALA A 174 -2.18 -10.59 11.69
CA ALA A 174 -1.92 -12.00 11.95
C ALA A 174 -2.46 -12.91 10.84
N ASP A 175 -3.53 -12.52 10.15
CA ASP A 175 -4.03 -13.28 9.00
C ASP A 175 -3.07 -13.22 7.83
N VAL A 176 -3.08 -14.27 7.02
CA VAL A 176 -2.26 -14.39 5.82
C VAL A 176 -3.10 -14.93 4.67
N VAL A 177 -2.77 -14.53 3.44
CA VAL A 177 -3.48 -15.05 2.27
C VAL A 177 -3.32 -16.58 2.12
N PRO A 178 -4.31 -17.26 1.50
CA PRO A 178 -4.23 -18.69 1.21
C PRO A 178 -2.96 -19.10 0.45
N VAL A 179 -2.59 -20.37 0.59
CA VAL A 179 -1.44 -20.97 -0.10
C VAL A 179 -1.89 -22.15 -0.96
N THR A 180 -1.22 -22.35 -2.08
CA THR A 180 -1.32 -23.60 -2.87
C THR A 180 -0.01 -24.35 -2.68
N PRO A 181 0.10 -25.31 -1.73
CA PRO A 181 1.38 -25.92 -1.37
C PRO A 181 2.16 -26.52 -2.54
N GLU A 182 1.48 -26.98 -3.59
CA GLU A 182 2.08 -27.55 -4.79
C GLU A 182 2.91 -26.53 -5.59
N ASN A 183 2.60 -25.23 -5.47
CA ASN A 183 3.32 -24.16 -6.14
C ASN A 183 4.55 -23.66 -5.36
N TRP A 184 4.72 -24.10 -4.11
CA TRP A 184 5.85 -23.72 -3.25
C TRP A 184 7.10 -24.54 -3.60
N VAL A 185 7.54 -24.35 -4.83
CA VAL A 185 8.71 -25.00 -5.42
C VAL A 185 9.57 -23.92 -6.07
N LEU A 186 10.84 -23.87 -5.68
CA LEU A 186 11.83 -22.97 -6.28
C LEU A 186 12.19 -23.42 -7.70
N GLN A 187 12.82 -22.52 -8.46
CA GLN A 187 13.21 -22.77 -9.85
C GLN A 187 14.14 -23.99 -10.03
N ASP A 188 14.91 -24.34 -9.00
CA ASP A 188 15.79 -25.51 -8.99
C ASP A 188 15.08 -26.83 -8.58
N GLY A 189 13.77 -26.79 -8.32
CA GLY A 189 12.96 -27.93 -7.90
C GLY A 189 12.88 -28.13 -6.38
N THR A 190 13.51 -27.27 -5.58
CA THR A 190 13.42 -27.34 -4.11
C THR A 190 11.99 -27.07 -3.65
N ARG A 191 11.37 -28.07 -3.00
CA ARG A 191 10.03 -27.93 -2.39
C ARG A 191 10.13 -27.28 -1.01
N LEU A 192 9.22 -26.34 -0.74
CA LEU A 192 9.13 -25.59 0.51
C LEU A 192 7.77 -25.86 1.17
N ASP A 193 7.75 -25.85 2.50
CA ASP A 193 6.51 -25.82 3.27
C ASP A 193 6.17 -24.36 3.58
N PRO A 194 5.02 -23.82 3.14
CA PRO A 194 4.65 -22.42 3.34
C PRO A 194 4.62 -22.00 4.81
N PHE A 195 4.30 -22.91 5.72
CA PHE A 195 4.18 -22.64 7.15
C PHE A 195 5.38 -23.16 7.94
N LYS A 196 6.53 -23.33 7.27
CA LYS A 196 7.80 -23.60 7.93
C LYS A 196 8.88 -22.75 7.29
N VAL A 197 9.35 -21.76 8.05
CA VAL A 197 10.42 -20.89 7.58
C VAL A 197 11.65 -21.70 7.19
N THR A 198 12.00 -21.63 5.91
CA THR A 198 13.17 -22.30 5.34
C THR A 198 14.17 -21.25 4.89
N LEU A 199 15.32 -21.19 5.56
CA LEU A 199 16.40 -20.26 5.21
C LEU A 199 17.24 -20.84 4.08
N ILE A 200 17.30 -20.16 2.94
CA ILE A 200 18.18 -20.51 1.81
C ILE A 200 18.96 -19.26 1.40
N GLY A 201 20.28 -19.31 1.62
CA GLY A 201 21.12 -18.12 1.53
C GLY A 201 20.68 -17.09 2.59
N ASP A 202 20.33 -15.89 2.15
CA ASP A 202 19.81 -14.82 3.02
C ASP A 202 18.27 -14.76 3.03
N ARG A 203 17.57 -15.68 2.35
CA ARG A 203 16.10 -15.61 2.21
C ARG A 203 15.40 -16.55 3.17
N MET A 204 14.54 -16.00 4.02
CA MET A 204 13.64 -16.74 4.90
C MET A 204 12.33 -16.98 4.18
N TYR A 205 12.18 -18.11 3.49
CA TYR A 205 10.95 -18.45 2.78
C TYR A 205 9.87 -18.92 3.75
N GLY A 206 8.67 -18.37 3.66
CA GLY A 206 7.50 -18.75 4.47
C GLY A 206 6.39 -17.71 4.36
N ARG A 207 5.13 -18.13 4.41
CA ARG A 207 3.96 -17.24 4.37
C ARG A 207 3.86 -16.43 5.67
N GLY A 208 3.85 -15.12 5.56
CA GLY A 208 3.91 -14.21 6.72
C GLY A 208 5.31 -13.67 7.03
N THR A 209 6.34 -14.04 6.26
CA THR A 209 7.71 -13.53 6.47
C THR A 209 7.87 -12.12 5.92
N GLU A 210 7.21 -11.81 4.80
CA GLU A 210 7.11 -10.46 4.24
C GLU A 210 5.87 -9.74 4.78
N ASP A 211 4.76 -10.47 4.97
CA ASP A 211 3.43 -9.86 5.16
C ASP A 211 2.48 -10.71 6.03
N ASP A 212 2.20 -10.36 7.30
CA ASP A 212 2.84 -9.29 8.09
C ASP A 212 3.24 -9.78 9.50
N LYS A 213 3.49 -11.08 9.64
CA LYS A 213 3.95 -11.62 10.94
C LYS A 213 5.30 -11.04 11.34
N ASN A 214 6.10 -10.56 10.39
CA ASN A 214 7.31 -9.79 10.67
C ASN A 214 7.01 -8.47 11.41
N GLY A 215 5.97 -7.71 11.02
CA GLY A 215 5.52 -6.47 11.64
C GLY A 215 5.17 -6.67 13.12
N ILE A 216 4.42 -7.75 13.41
CA ILE A 216 4.12 -8.16 14.79
C ILE A 216 5.42 -8.36 15.59
N VAL A 217 6.37 -9.12 15.04
CA VAL A 217 7.60 -9.47 15.77
C VAL A 217 8.48 -8.25 16.00
N VAL A 218 8.75 -7.43 14.98
CA VAL A 218 9.64 -6.27 15.15
C VAL A 218 9.04 -5.24 16.10
N ALA A 219 7.72 -5.03 16.08
CA ALA A 219 7.04 -4.15 17.01
C ALA A 219 7.08 -4.66 18.46
N LEU A 220 6.81 -5.96 18.69
CA LEU A 220 6.92 -6.58 20.02
C LEU A 220 8.33 -6.47 20.60
N TYR A 221 9.36 -6.71 19.77
CA TYR A 221 10.74 -6.61 20.21
C TYR A 221 11.18 -5.17 20.44
N ALA A 222 10.75 -4.21 19.62
CA ALA A 222 10.97 -2.79 19.88
C ALA A 222 10.35 -2.37 21.22
N MET A 223 9.11 -2.76 21.50
CA MET A 223 8.45 -2.52 22.79
C MET A 223 9.21 -3.15 23.96
N LYS A 224 9.66 -4.39 23.82
CA LYS A 224 10.49 -5.09 24.81
C LYS A 224 11.76 -4.32 25.12
N ILE A 225 12.50 -3.88 24.10
CA ILE A 225 13.76 -3.16 24.26
C ILE A 225 13.54 -1.85 25.00
N ILE A 226 12.53 -1.09 24.58
CA ILE A 226 12.20 0.19 25.20
C ILE A 226 11.80 0.01 26.68
N LYS A 227 11.06 -1.06 26.99
CA LYS A 227 10.68 -1.42 28.36
C LYS A 227 11.88 -1.84 29.22
N GLU A 228 12.74 -2.72 28.70
CA GLU A 228 13.91 -3.26 29.43
C GLU A 228 14.97 -2.18 29.67
N GLU A 229 15.18 -1.30 28.68
CA GLU A 229 16.15 -0.18 28.77
C GLU A 229 15.54 1.08 29.41
N GLN A 230 14.28 1.03 29.85
CA GLN A 230 13.58 2.06 30.62
C GLN A 230 13.63 3.46 29.98
N LEU A 231 13.38 3.51 28.67
CA LEU A 231 13.34 4.79 27.97
C LEU A 231 12.19 5.65 28.50
N PRO A 232 12.41 6.93 28.84
CA PRO A 232 11.36 7.82 29.31
C PRO A 232 10.48 8.26 28.14
N LEU A 233 9.40 7.53 27.90
CA LEU A 233 8.41 7.83 26.87
C LEU A 233 7.45 8.93 27.32
N ALA A 234 7.16 9.87 26.43
CA ALA A 234 6.17 10.93 26.62
C ALA A 234 4.73 10.49 26.28
N ARG A 235 4.55 9.26 25.79
CA ARG A 235 3.30 8.75 25.21
C ARG A 235 3.23 7.23 25.24
N ASP A 236 2.01 6.73 25.14
CA ASP A 236 1.73 5.30 25.08
C ASP A 236 1.87 4.76 23.64
N PHE A 237 2.27 3.51 23.53
CA PHE A 237 2.20 2.75 22.29
C PHE A 237 1.24 1.57 22.43
N LYS A 238 0.45 1.34 21.39
CA LYS A 238 -0.40 0.16 21.26
C LYS A 238 -0.12 -0.55 19.95
N LEU A 239 0.37 -1.77 20.02
CA LEU A 239 0.41 -2.68 18.89
C LEU A 239 -0.98 -3.31 18.78
N LEU A 240 -1.67 -3.04 17.68
CA LEU A 240 -2.97 -3.57 17.34
C LEU A 240 -2.77 -4.61 16.23
N VAL A 241 -2.83 -5.88 16.60
CA VAL A 241 -2.71 -6.99 15.65
C VAL A 241 -4.10 -7.32 15.10
N ASP A 242 -4.37 -6.92 13.85
CA ASP A 242 -5.58 -7.27 13.09
C ASP A 242 -5.58 -8.76 12.74
N THR A 243 -6.76 -9.33 12.55
CA THR A 243 -6.95 -10.73 12.17
C THR A 243 -7.70 -10.89 10.85
N THR A 244 -8.01 -9.81 10.14
CA THR A 244 -8.92 -9.73 9.00
C THR A 244 -8.44 -8.83 7.86
N GLU A 245 -7.21 -8.31 7.91
CA GLU A 245 -6.68 -7.36 6.92
C GLU A 245 -6.85 -7.91 5.50
N GLU A 246 -6.45 -9.16 5.30
CA GLU A 246 -6.36 -9.85 4.01
C GLU A 246 -7.71 -10.34 3.48
N THR A 247 -8.78 -10.07 4.23
CA THR A 247 -10.10 -10.63 4.00
C THR A 247 -11.18 -9.56 4.02
N THR A 248 -11.81 -9.33 5.16
CA THR A 248 -12.94 -8.40 5.31
C THR A 248 -12.51 -7.00 5.73
N GLY A 249 -11.34 -6.87 6.35
CA GLY A 249 -10.81 -5.61 6.88
C GLY A 249 -11.67 -4.99 8.00
N ASP A 250 -12.44 -5.80 8.73
CA ASP A 250 -13.47 -5.33 9.67
C ASP A 250 -13.03 -5.34 11.15
N ALA A 251 -11.89 -5.95 11.50
CA ALA A 251 -11.47 -6.04 12.91
C ALA A 251 -11.03 -4.70 13.52
N ILE A 252 -10.23 -3.88 12.83
CA ILE A 252 -9.87 -2.54 13.33
C ILE A 252 -11.09 -1.61 13.43
N PRO A 253 -11.99 -1.53 12.43
CA PRO A 253 -13.28 -0.86 12.59
C PRO A 253 -14.06 -1.35 13.82
N TYR A 254 -14.18 -2.67 13.99
CA TYR A 254 -14.84 -3.27 15.16
C TYR A 254 -14.20 -2.85 16.49
N TYR A 255 -12.87 -2.75 16.52
CA TYR A 255 -12.11 -2.29 17.68
C TYR A 255 -12.40 -0.83 18.02
N PHE A 256 -12.39 0.09 17.04
CA PHE A 256 -12.65 1.53 17.29
C PHE A 256 -14.09 1.85 17.67
N GLU A 257 -15.07 1.03 17.28
CA GLU A 257 -16.44 1.15 17.78
C GLU A 257 -16.55 0.91 19.30
N ARG A 258 -15.56 0.23 19.91
CA ARG A 258 -15.60 -0.26 21.30
C ARG A 258 -14.45 0.24 22.17
N ASN A 259 -13.42 0.83 21.57
CA ASN A 259 -12.21 1.27 22.26
C ASN A 259 -11.78 2.64 21.73
N PRO A 260 -11.06 3.45 22.54
CA PRO A 260 -10.51 4.72 22.08
C PRO A 260 -9.58 4.54 20.87
N THR A 261 -9.80 5.33 19.82
CA THR A 261 -8.92 5.39 18.66
C THR A 261 -7.59 6.07 19.03
N PRO A 262 -6.42 5.49 18.69
CA PRO A 262 -5.14 6.15 18.87
C PRO A 262 -5.08 7.51 18.16
N ASN A 263 -4.36 8.46 18.75
CA ASN A 263 -4.21 9.81 18.19
C ASN A 263 -3.40 9.82 16.90
N TYR A 264 -2.43 8.90 16.78
CA TYR A 264 -1.54 8.72 15.64
C TYR A 264 -1.48 7.23 15.29
N ASN A 265 -1.46 6.90 14.00
CA ASN A 265 -1.54 5.51 13.55
C ASN A 265 -0.45 5.21 12.50
N LEU A 266 0.30 4.15 12.75
CA LEU A 266 1.41 3.67 11.93
C LEU A 266 1.10 2.27 11.44
N ALA A 267 0.90 2.09 10.14
CA ALA A 267 0.84 0.76 9.55
C ALA A 267 2.25 0.27 9.21
N LEU A 268 2.62 -0.91 9.72
CA LEU A 268 3.87 -1.61 9.36
C LEU A 268 3.70 -2.56 8.17
N ASP A 269 2.63 -2.36 7.41
CA ASP A 269 2.24 -3.14 6.24
C ASP A 269 2.17 -2.22 5.00
N GLY A 270 3.34 -1.75 4.58
CA GLY A 270 3.48 -0.84 3.45
C GLY A 270 4.93 -0.66 3.00
N GLY A 271 5.18 0.34 2.17
CA GLY A 271 6.52 0.65 1.68
C GLY A 271 7.25 1.70 2.52
N TYR A 272 8.56 1.59 2.64
CA TYR A 272 9.40 2.72 3.04
C TYR A 272 9.44 3.80 1.91
N PRO A 273 9.65 5.09 2.24
CA PRO A 273 10.07 5.62 3.54
C PRO A 273 8.89 5.84 4.51
N VAL A 274 8.01 6.79 4.20
CA VAL A 274 6.77 7.04 4.93
C VAL A 274 5.72 7.44 3.89
N VAL A 275 4.64 6.69 3.76
CA VAL A 275 3.56 7.05 2.83
C VAL A 275 2.56 7.93 3.57
N ILE A 276 2.55 9.22 3.22
CA ILE A 276 1.65 10.22 3.81
C ILE A 276 0.44 10.51 2.92
N ALA A 277 0.37 9.91 1.74
CA ALA A 277 -0.67 10.19 0.77
C ALA A 277 -1.10 8.95 0.00
N GLU A 278 -2.41 8.80 -0.18
CA GLU A 278 -3.03 7.74 -0.98
C GLU A 278 -4.14 8.34 -1.84
N LYS A 279 -4.17 7.96 -3.11
CA LYS A 279 -5.27 8.41 -3.99
C LYS A 279 -6.60 7.86 -3.48
N GLY A 280 -7.64 8.70 -3.55
CA GLY A 280 -9.00 8.28 -3.25
C GLY A 280 -9.48 7.23 -4.24
N TYR A 281 -10.27 6.27 -3.76
CA TYR A 281 -10.89 5.25 -4.60
C TYR A 281 -12.23 5.74 -5.14
N GLY A 282 -12.50 5.50 -6.42
CA GLY A 282 -13.81 5.74 -6.99
C GLY A 282 -14.23 4.70 -8.01
N THR A 283 -15.53 4.66 -8.29
CA THR A 283 -16.16 3.85 -9.32
C THR A 283 -17.26 4.65 -10.00
N VAL A 284 -17.25 4.67 -11.33
CA VAL A 284 -18.40 5.05 -12.16
C VAL A 284 -18.99 3.76 -12.74
N MET A 285 -20.11 3.33 -12.19
CA MET A 285 -20.85 2.17 -12.69
C MET A 285 -21.90 2.63 -13.69
N ALA A 286 -21.85 2.10 -14.91
CA ALA A 286 -22.84 2.34 -15.97
C ALA A 286 -23.65 1.07 -16.21
N SER A 287 -24.97 1.14 -16.04
CA SER A 287 -25.91 0.02 -16.21
C SER A 287 -26.81 0.25 -17.42
N PHE A 288 -26.68 -0.61 -18.43
CA PHE A 288 -27.44 -0.58 -19.66
C PHE A 288 -28.54 -1.64 -19.60
N ALA A 289 -29.81 -1.21 -19.58
CA ALA A 289 -30.94 -2.13 -19.55
C ALA A 289 -30.92 -3.06 -20.77
N LYS A 290 -31.12 -4.36 -20.53
CA LYS A 290 -31.20 -5.37 -21.58
C LYS A 290 -32.34 -5.03 -22.53
N ARG A 291 -32.07 -5.07 -23.83
CA ARG A 291 -33.06 -4.80 -24.87
C ARG A 291 -32.88 -5.76 -26.03
N ALA A 292 -33.97 -5.97 -26.78
CA ALA A 292 -33.90 -6.76 -28.01
C ALA A 292 -32.92 -6.13 -29.00
N ALA A 293 -32.10 -6.97 -29.63
CA ALA A 293 -31.16 -6.53 -30.64
C ALA A 293 -31.90 -6.06 -31.90
N GLN A 294 -31.48 -4.92 -32.45
CA GLN A 294 -32.11 -4.28 -33.61
C GLN A 294 -31.13 -4.17 -34.77
N GLY A 295 -31.63 -4.11 -36.01
CA GLY A 295 -30.79 -4.03 -37.21
C GLY A 295 -30.45 -5.39 -37.80
N LYS A 296 -29.36 -5.45 -38.58
CA LYS A 296 -28.94 -6.64 -39.34
C LYS A 296 -27.53 -7.07 -38.96
N GLY A 297 -27.22 -8.33 -39.21
CA GLY A 297 -25.89 -8.88 -38.98
C GLY A 297 -25.77 -9.64 -37.67
N ALA A 298 -24.55 -9.76 -37.16
CA ALA A 298 -24.25 -10.56 -35.98
C ALA A 298 -24.73 -9.87 -34.70
N GLU A 299 -25.17 -10.66 -33.73
CA GLU A 299 -25.60 -10.17 -32.42
C GLU A 299 -24.56 -10.50 -31.37
N ILE A 300 -24.09 -9.50 -30.61
CA ILE A 300 -23.25 -9.74 -29.44
C ILE A 300 -24.17 -10.16 -28.30
N THR A 301 -24.00 -11.40 -27.82
CA THR A 301 -24.90 -12.00 -26.81
C THR A 301 -24.32 -11.97 -25.41
N SER A 302 -22.99 -11.92 -25.28
CA SER A 302 -22.32 -11.80 -23.98
C SER A 302 -20.91 -11.21 -24.11
N MET A 303 -20.40 -10.67 -23.00
CA MET A 303 -19.02 -10.25 -22.86
C MET A 303 -18.53 -10.52 -21.43
N THR A 304 -17.29 -10.98 -21.28
CA THR A 304 -16.61 -11.23 -20.00
C THR A 304 -15.18 -10.65 -20.03
N GLY A 305 -14.52 -10.64 -18.87
CA GLY A 305 -13.11 -10.25 -18.74
C GLY A 305 -12.86 -9.50 -17.43
N GLY A 306 -13.69 -8.51 -17.11
CA GLY A 306 -13.55 -7.71 -15.90
C GLY A 306 -14.30 -8.30 -14.71
N LEU A 307 -13.65 -9.15 -13.92
CA LEU A 307 -14.29 -9.84 -12.77
C LEU A 307 -14.23 -9.03 -11.47
N ALA A 308 -13.34 -8.05 -11.38
CA ALA A 308 -13.14 -7.20 -10.20
C ALA A 308 -13.01 -5.73 -10.60
N THR A 309 -13.48 -4.82 -9.76
CA THR A 309 -13.41 -3.37 -10.03
C THR A 309 -12.02 -2.79 -9.84
N ASN A 310 -11.11 -3.47 -9.15
CA ASN A 310 -9.75 -3.02 -8.86
C ASN A 310 -8.66 -3.68 -9.73
N GLN A 311 -9.01 -4.52 -10.71
CA GLN A 311 -8.04 -5.26 -11.52
C GLN A 311 -8.28 -5.05 -13.02
N ILE A 312 -7.20 -4.85 -13.77
CA ILE A 312 -7.18 -4.97 -15.23
C ILE A 312 -6.94 -6.45 -15.56
N PRO A 313 -7.86 -7.14 -16.28
CA PRO A 313 -7.70 -8.55 -16.57
C PRO A 313 -6.69 -8.80 -17.68
N SER A 314 -6.22 -10.06 -17.80
CA SER A 314 -5.38 -10.48 -18.93
C SER A 314 -6.16 -10.69 -20.23
N THR A 315 -7.47 -10.96 -20.14
CA THR A 315 -8.31 -11.25 -21.32
C THR A 315 -9.71 -10.65 -21.20
N SER A 316 -10.34 -10.38 -22.34
CA SER A 316 -11.77 -10.11 -22.46
C SER A 316 -12.33 -10.89 -23.65
N VAL A 317 -13.51 -11.48 -23.49
CA VAL A 317 -14.14 -12.34 -24.49
C VAL A 317 -15.56 -11.89 -24.75
N ALA A 318 -15.90 -11.64 -26.01
CA ALA A 318 -17.27 -11.40 -26.46
C ALA A 318 -17.77 -12.59 -27.29
N THR A 319 -19.03 -12.97 -27.08
CA THR A 319 -19.69 -14.01 -27.88
C THR A 319 -20.64 -13.36 -28.87
N LEU A 320 -20.51 -13.72 -30.15
CA LEU A 320 -21.36 -13.24 -31.23
C LEU A 320 -22.12 -14.40 -31.87
N VAL A 321 -23.41 -14.19 -32.17
CA VAL A 321 -24.25 -15.16 -32.88
C VAL A 321 -24.57 -14.63 -34.27
N THR A 322 -24.46 -15.51 -35.28
CA THR A 322 -24.75 -15.18 -36.68
C THR A 322 -25.08 -16.45 -37.46
N ASP A 323 -25.79 -16.30 -38.57
CA ASP A 323 -26.03 -17.40 -39.52
C ASP A 323 -24.77 -17.75 -40.34
N LYS A 324 -23.73 -16.90 -40.27
CA LYS A 324 -22.49 -17.02 -41.07
C LYS A 324 -21.22 -16.88 -40.21
N PRO A 325 -20.95 -17.83 -39.29
CA PRO A 325 -19.88 -17.67 -38.30
C PRO A 325 -18.48 -17.61 -38.92
N ALA A 326 -18.21 -18.39 -39.97
CA ALA A 326 -16.90 -18.38 -40.64
C ALA A 326 -16.58 -17.04 -41.34
N GLU A 327 -17.56 -16.47 -42.06
CA GLU A 327 -17.41 -15.16 -42.70
C GLU A 327 -17.21 -14.03 -41.67
N LEU A 328 -17.97 -14.08 -40.57
CA LEU A 328 -17.84 -13.13 -39.47
C LEU A 328 -16.46 -13.23 -38.80
N ALA A 329 -16.02 -14.45 -38.45
CA ALA A 329 -14.73 -14.66 -37.80
C ALA A 329 -13.57 -14.14 -38.68
N ALA A 330 -13.58 -14.42 -39.98
CA ALA A 330 -12.57 -13.90 -40.90
C ALA A 330 -12.57 -12.35 -40.96
N SER A 331 -13.75 -11.74 -40.98
CA SER A 331 -13.91 -10.28 -41.01
C SER A 331 -13.42 -9.62 -39.72
N LEU A 332 -13.80 -10.18 -38.57
CA LEU A 332 -13.35 -9.73 -37.26
C LEU A 332 -11.85 -9.93 -37.07
N GLN A 333 -11.29 -11.05 -37.53
CA GLN A 333 -9.86 -11.32 -37.45
C GLN A 333 -9.06 -10.28 -38.23
N LYS A 334 -9.47 -9.97 -39.47
CA LYS A 334 -8.83 -8.95 -40.29
C LYS A 334 -8.91 -7.57 -39.63
N ALA A 335 -10.11 -7.16 -39.22
CA ALA A 335 -10.32 -5.88 -38.54
C ALA A 335 -9.52 -5.77 -37.24
N GLY A 336 -9.45 -6.87 -36.47
CA GLY A 336 -8.73 -6.97 -35.21
C GLY A 336 -7.22 -6.82 -35.40
N THR A 337 -6.64 -7.48 -36.42
CA THR A 337 -5.22 -7.33 -36.76
C THR A 337 -4.88 -5.90 -37.16
N GLU A 338 -5.73 -5.24 -37.95
CA GLU A 338 -5.52 -3.83 -38.30
C GLU A 338 -5.66 -2.91 -37.10
N TYR A 339 -6.65 -3.15 -36.24
CA TYR A 339 -6.88 -2.39 -35.02
C TYR A 339 -5.72 -2.52 -34.04
N ALA A 340 -5.20 -3.73 -33.80
CA ALA A 340 -4.07 -3.96 -32.92
C ALA A 340 -2.82 -3.20 -33.38
N LYS A 341 -2.52 -3.22 -34.68
CA LYS A 341 -1.39 -2.48 -35.27
C LYS A 341 -1.51 -0.97 -35.07
N ARG A 342 -2.72 -0.40 -35.19
CA ARG A 342 -2.94 1.06 -35.03
C ARG A 342 -2.89 1.51 -33.57
N ASN A 343 -3.05 0.61 -32.61
CA ASN A 343 -3.17 0.91 -31.19
C ASN A 343 -2.01 0.32 -30.35
N GLY A 344 -0.80 0.30 -30.91
CA GLY A 344 0.44 -0.04 -30.21
C GLY A 344 0.97 -1.46 -30.44
N GLY A 345 0.15 -2.40 -30.92
CA GLY A 345 0.59 -3.76 -31.26
C GLY A 345 1.05 -4.62 -30.07
N ASN A 346 0.80 -4.18 -28.84
CA ASN A 346 1.17 -4.86 -27.59
C ASN A 346 0.04 -5.72 -27.01
N PHE A 347 -0.93 -6.10 -27.84
CA PHE A 347 -2.07 -6.94 -27.50
C PHE A 347 -2.54 -7.71 -28.75
N GLU A 348 -3.35 -8.74 -28.53
CA GLU A 348 -3.90 -9.57 -29.60
C GLU A 348 -5.43 -9.46 -29.65
N ILE A 349 -5.99 -9.49 -30.87
CA ILE A 349 -7.41 -9.75 -31.11
C ILE A 349 -7.53 -11.01 -31.97
N ALA A 350 -8.26 -12.00 -31.47
CA ALA A 350 -8.53 -13.25 -32.16
C ALA A 350 -10.02 -13.50 -32.27
N ALA A 351 -10.49 -13.96 -33.45
CA ALA A 351 -11.87 -14.36 -33.67
C ALA A 351 -11.93 -15.83 -34.10
N LYS A 352 -12.61 -16.67 -33.31
CA LYS A 352 -12.70 -18.11 -33.56
C LYS A 352 -14.15 -18.55 -33.64
N VAL A 353 -14.47 -19.42 -34.61
CA VAL A 353 -15.77 -20.08 -34.69
C VAL A 353 -15.88 -21.12 -33.58
N ASP A 354 -16.99 -21.12 -32.87
CA ASP A 354 -17.33 -22.06 -31.81
C ASP A 354 -18.78 -22.53 -32.01
N GLY A 355 -18.93 -23.64 -32.76
CA GLY A 355 -20.24 -24.10 -33.22
C GLY A 355 -20.95 -23.05 -34.09
N LYS A 356 -22.09 -22.53 -33.62
CA LYS A 356 -22.87 -21.47 -34.28
C LYS A 356 -22.44 -20.06 -33.84
N ASP A 357 -21.56 -19.96 -32.86
CA ASP A 357 -21.11 -18.70 -32.27
C ASP A 357 -19.73 -18.33 -32.83
N VAL A 358 -19.35 -17.08 -32.64
CA VAL A 358 -17.98 -16.58 -32.83
C VAL A 358 -17.50 -16.00 -31.51
N LYS A 359 -16.38 -16.53 -31.00
CA LYS A 359 -15.67 -16.02 -29.83
C LYS A 359 -14.64 -15.00 -30.29
N LEU A 360 -14.87 -13.75 -29.91
CA LEU A 360 -13.92 -12.66 -30.11
C LEU A 360 -13.16 -12.45 -28.80
N THR A 361 -11.85 -12.66 -28.82
CA THR A 361 -10.98 -12.56 -27.65
C THR A 361 -9.98 -11.42 -27.85
N VAL A 362 -9.88 -10.55 -26.85
CA VAL A 362 -8.79 -9.59 -26.72
C VAL A 362 -7.88 -10.06 -25.60
N THR A 363 -6.60 -10.27 -25.88
CA THR A 363 -5.57 -10.66 -24.91
C THR A 363 -4.63 -9.50 -24.69
N GLY A 364 -4.51 -9.06 -23.44
CA GLY A 364 -3.65 -7.96 -23.02
C GLY A 364 -2.71 -8.38 -21.89
N VAL A 365 -2.40 -7.43 -21.00
CA VAL A 365 -1.52 -7.65 -19.85
C VAL A 365 -2.27 -7.21 -18.60
N SER A 366 -2.35 -8.11 -17.62
CA SER A 366 -2.99 -7.85 -16.33
C SER A 366 -2.21 -6.81 -15.53
N ALA A 367 -2.92 -5.98 -14.78
CA ALA A 367 -2.33 -4.97 -13.90
C ALA A 367 -3.30 -4.61 -12.77
N HIS A 368 -2.77 -4.06 -11.68
CA HIS A 368 -3.61 -3.42 -10.68
C HIS A 368 -4.18 -2.10 -11.23
N SER A 369 -5.45 -1.82 -10.94
CA SER A 369 -6.15 -0.63 -11.48
C SER A 369 -5.54 0.71 -11.07
N SER A 370 -4.73 0.74 -10.00
CA SER A 370 -4.03 1.95 -9.57
C SER A 370 -2.81 2.32 -10.41
N GLU A 371 -2.26 1.34 -11.13
CA GLU A 371 -1.08 1.50 -12.00
C GLU A 371 -1.42 0.98 -13.41
N PRO A 372 -2.43 1.57 -14.08
CA PRO A 372 -2.88 1.10 -15.38
C PRO A 372 -1.81 1.12 -16.46
N GLU A 373 -0.76 1.93 -16.30
CA GLU A 373 0.41 2.00 -17.17
C GLU A 373 1.24 0.72 -17.20
N SER A 374 1.16 -0.11 -16.14
CA SER A 374 1.85 -1.41 -16.06
C SER A 374 1.16 -2.50 -16.88
N GLY A 375 -0.07 -2.25 -17.36
CA GLY A 375 -0.90 -3.21 -18.06
C GLY A 375 -1.29 -2.81 -19.48
N VAL A 376 -2.01 -3.71 -20.14
CA VAL A 376 -2.60 -3.46 -21.47
C VAL A 376 -4.06 -3.89 -21.41
N ASN A 377 -4.95 -2.96 -21.09
CA ASN A 377 -6.33 -3.25 -20.74
C ASN A 377 -7.14 -3.85 -21.92
N PRO A 378 -7.57 -5.13 -21.84
CA PRO A 378 -8.32 -5.79 -22.92
C PRO A 378 -9.81 -5.44 -22.91
N VAL A 379 -10.40 -5.02 -21.78
CA VAL A 379 -11.82 -4.62 -21.69
C VAL A 379 -12.05 -3.32 -22.45
N ALA A 380 -11.24 -2.29 -22.17
CA ALA A 380 -11.30 -1.01 -22.89
C ALA A 380 -11.10 -1.21 -24.40
N ARG A 381 -10.13 -2.06 -24.78
CA ARG A 381 -9.84 -2.38 -26.19
C ARG A 381 -10.94 -3.17 -26.87
N MET A 382 -11.58 -4.13 -26.19
CA MET A 382 -12.73 -4.86 -26.72
C MET A 382 -13.88 -3.91 -27.04
N LEU A 383 -14.20 -3.01 -26.10
CA LEU A 383 -15.30 -2.06 -26.25
C LEU A 383 -15.01 -1.03 -27.35
N ASP A 384 -13.80 -0.46 -27.38
CA ASP A 384 -13.39 0.46 -28.45
C ASP A 384 -13.35 -0.23 -29.82
N PHE A 385 -12.86 -1.47 -29.89
CA PHE A 385 -12.87 -2.27 -31.11
C PHE A 385 -14.30 -2.52 -31.60
N ILE A 386 -15.22 -2.98 -30.73
CA ILE A 386 -16.63 -3.21 -31.07
C ILE A 386 -17.28 -1.92 -31.61
N ASN A 387 -17.05 -0.78 -30.96
CA ASN A 387 -17.57 0.50 -31.44
C ASN A 387 -16.97 0.88 -32.81
N GLY A 388 -15.68 0.63 -33.01
CA GLY A 388 -14.96 0.88 -34.26
C GLY A 388 -15.32 -0.04 -35.43
N LEU A 389 -16.14 -1.07 -35.20
CA LEU A 389 -16.68 -1.95 -36.24
C LEU A 389 -17.88 -1.34 -36.98
N ASP A 390 -18.47 -0.26 -36.47
CA ASP A 390 -19.60 0.40 -37.12
C ASP A 390 -19.27 0.76 -38.58
N GLY A 391 -20.19 0.41 -39.49
CA GLY A 391 -20.02 0.53 -40.94
C GLY A 391 -19.01 -0.43 -41.60
N LYS A 392 -18.27 -1.26 -40.83
CA LYS A 392 -17.28 -2.23 -41.36
C LYS A 392 -17.76 -3.68 -41.24
N VAL A 393 -18.39 -4.01 -40.13
CA VAL A 393 -19.00 -5.32 -39.87
C VAL A 393 -20.45 -5.08 -39.47
N ALA A 394 -21.38 -5.78 -40.12
CA ALA A 394 -22.79 -5.66 -39.79
C ALA A 394 -23.06 -6.30 -38.42
N LEU A 395 -23.39 -5.46 -37.44
CA LEU A 395 -23.75 -5.84 -36.09
C LEU A 395 -25.17 -5.35 -35.76
N LYS A 396 -25.95 -6.18 -35.08
CA LYS A 396 -27.19 -5.71 -34.44
C LYS A 396 -26.84 -4.83 -33.25
N HIS A 397 -27.65 -3.82 -33.01
CA HIS A 397 -27.50 -2.91 -31.88
C HIS A 397 -28.32 -3.38 -30.67
N ASN A 398 -27.66 -3.51 -29.53
CA ASN A 398 -28.24 -3.84 -28.23
C ASN A 398 -27.49 -3.11 -27.09
N GLN A 399 -27.76 -3.48 -25.85
CA GLN A 399 -27.12 -2.89 -24.67
C GLN A 399 -25.58 -3.02 -24.67
N ILE A 400 -25.00 -4.06 -25.28
CA ILE A 400 -23.55 -4.26 -25.33
C ILE A 400 -22.91 -3.30 -26.34
N THR A 401 -23.53 -3.10 -27.50
CA THR A 401 -23.04 -2.09 -28.46
C THR A 401 -23.23 -0.67 -27.95
N ASP A 402 -24.29 -0.42 -27.16
CA ASP A 402 -24.51 0.86 -26.49
C ASP A 402 -23.40 1.14 -25.46
N ALA A 403 -23.03 0.12 -24.69
CA ALA A 403 -21.92 0.17 -23.74
C ALA A 403 -20.56 0.33 -24.41
N ALA A 404 -20.34 -0.31 -25.56
CA ALA A 404 -19.13 -0.13 -26.38
C ALA A 404 -18.98 1.33 -26.84
N ARG A 405 -20.07 1.94 -27.32
CA ARG A 405 -20.09 3.36 -27.70
C ARG A 405 -19.85 4.28 -26.50
N TYR A 406 -20.49 4.00 -25.36
CA TYR A 406 -20.24 4.73 -24.11
C TYR A 406 -18.75 4.71 -23.73
N ALA A 407 -18.15 3.52 -23.71
CA ALA A 407 -16.74 3.34 -23.37
C ALA A 407 -15.82 4.11 -24.31
N ALA A 408 -16.01 3.96 -25.63
CA ALA A 408 -15.19 4.61 -26.65
C ALA A 408 -15.34 6.14 -26.67
N ASP A 409 -16.56 6.65 -26.51
CA ASP A 409 -16.83 8.09 -26.57
C ASP A 409 -16.39 8.84 -25.31
N ASN A 410 -16.43 8.19 -24.13
CA ASN A 410 -16.22 8.85 -22.84
C ASN A 410 -14.89 8.49 -22.17
N TRP A 411 -14.35 7.29 -22.38
CA TRP A 411 -13.15 6.84 -21.67
C TRP A 411 -12.01 6.49 -22.62
N GLY A 412 -12.32 5.86 -23.75
CA GLY A 412 -11.33 5.49 -24.77
C GLY A 412 -10.30 4.49 -24.25
N LEU A 413 -9.09 4.57 -24.81
CA LEU A 413 -7.95 3.73 -24.42
C LEU A 413 -6.98 4.43 -23.47
N ASP A 414 -7.16 5.73 -23.23
CA ASP A 414 -6.39 6.45 -22.21
C ASP A 414 -6.87 6.07 -20.82
N TYR A 415 -6.01 6.26 -19.83
CA TYR A 415 -6.32 6.02 -18.43
C TYR A 415 -6.23 7.29 -17.59
N LEU A 416 -6.26 8.48 -18.21
CA LEU A 416 -6.03 9.76 -17.54
C LEU A 416 -7.29 10.65 -17.51
N GLY A 417 -8.44 10.10 -17.87
CA GLY A 417 -9.71 10.83 -17.94
C GLY A 417 -9.74 11.89 -19.04
N GLY A 418 -8.86 11.78 -20.04
CA GLY A 418 -8.70 12.78 -21.10
C GLY A 418 -9.92 12.81 -22.02
N LYS A 419 -10.44 11.64 -22.39
CA LYS A 419 -11.60 11.49 -23.27
C LYS A 419 -12.88 12.15 -22.73
N LEU A 420 -13.19 11.96 -21.43
CA LEU A 420 -14.33 12.62 -20.77
C LEU A 420 -14.06 14.10 -20.49
N GLY A 421 -12.77 14.47 -20.42
CA GLY A 421 -12.30 15.81 -20.08
C GLY A 421 -12.35 16.12 -18.59
N VAL A 422 -12.15 15.10 -17.74
CA VAL A 422 -12.15 15.23 -16.26
C VAL A 422 -10.75 15.10 -15.66
N GLY A 423 -9.76 14.73 -16.48
CA GLY A 423 -8.36 14.56 -16.07
C GLY A 423 -7.78 15.79 -15.36
N PHE A 424 -7.06 15.54 -14.28
CA PHE A 424 -6.26 16.51 -13.55
C PHE A 424 -5.10 15.79 -12.84
N ALA A 425 -4.13 16.53 -12.31
CA ALA A 425 -3.00 15.96 -11.60
C ALA A 425 -2.60 16.82 -10.40
N ASP A 426 -2.06 16.15 -9.39
CA ASP A 426 -1.35 16.76 -8.28
C ASP A 426 0.16 16.56 -8.44
N ALA A 427 0.95 17.53 -7.97
CA ALA A 427 2.41 17.46 -8.09
C ALA A 427 3.05 16.36 -7.23
N PHE A 428 2.40 15.95 -6.13
CA PHE A 428 2.90 14.91 -5.23
C PHE A 428 2.27 13.55 -5.54
N MET A 429 0.94 13.50 -5.69
CA MET A 429 0.20 12.25 -5.89
C MET A 429 0.10 11.82 -7.35
N GLY A 430 0.48 12.67 -8.31
CA GLY A 430 0.37 12.39 -9.73
C GLY A 430 -1.07 12.54 -10.27
N PRO A 431 -1.38 11.92 -11.42
CA PRO A 431 -2.64 12.16 -12.14
C PRO A 431 -3.83 11.38 -11.58
N LEU A 432 -5.03 11.88 -11.84
CA LEU A 432 -6.26 11.08 -11.85
C LEU A 432 -6.08 9.92 -12.84
N THR A 433 -6.38 8.70 -12.40
CA THR A 433 -6.47 7.56 -13.30
C THR A 433 -7.89 7.04 -13.45
N THR A 434 -8.24 6.56 -14.64
CA THR A 434 -9.58 6.07 -15.00
C THR A 434 -9.47 4.77 -15.80
N SER A 435 -9.87 3.64 -15.24
CA SER A 435 -9.64 2.31 -15.84
C SER A 435 -10.94 1.51 -15.94
N LEU A 436 -11.31 1.07 -17.14
CA LEU A 436 -12.43 0.11 -17.33
C LEU A 436 -11.99 -1.28 -16.85
N THR A 437 -12.44 -1.69 -15.67
CA THR A 437 -11.96 -2.90 -14.98
C THR A 437 -13.00 -3.99 -14.85
N TYR A 438 -14.29 -3.64 -14.86
CA TYR A 438 -15.37 -4.58 -14.60
C TYR A 438 -16.38 -4.67 -15.74
N VAL A 439 -16.84 -5.90 -16.01
CA VAL A 439 -17.90 -6.24 -16.94
C VAL A 439 -18.87 -7.20 -16.25
N GLY A 440 -20.07 -6.71 -15.96
CA GLY A 440 -21.14 -7.50 -15.37
C GLY A 440 -22.28 -7.71 -16.36
N MET A 441 -22.89 -8.89 -16.34
CA MET A 441 -24.10 -9.14 -17.13
C MET A 441 -25.04 -10.04 -16.34
N ASP A 442 -26.29 -9.60 -16.21
CA ASP A 442 -27.39 -10.36 -15.62
C ASP A 442 -28.61 -10.34 -16.56
N ASP A 443 -29.73 -10.93 -16.13
CA ASP A 443 -30.95 -10.99 -16.93
C ASP A 443 -31.57 -9.62 -17.22
N LYS A 444 -31.21 -8.59 -16.46
CA LYS A 444 -31.79 -7.24 -16.52
C LYS A 444 -30.87 -6.23 -17.22
N ALA A 445 -29.55 -6.33 -17.05
CA ALA A 445 -28.63 -5.30 -17.51
C ALA A 445 -27.23 -5.83 -17.87
N PHE A 446 -26.57 -5.05 -18.74
CA PHE A 446 -25.13 -5.10 -18.95
C PHE A 446 -24.47 -3.93 -18.20
N LYS A 447 -23.41 -4.20 -17.45
CA LYS A 447 -22.78 -3.24 -16.52
C LYS A 447 -21.30 -3.10 -16.83
N LEU A 448 -20.83 -1.86 -16.81
CA LEU A 448 -19.41 -1.52 -16.88
C LEU A 448 -19.04 -0.69 -15.67
N ALA A 449 -17.89 -0.98 -15.04
CA ALA A 449 -17.33 -0.11 -14.02
C ALA A 449 -16.00 0.49 -14.49
N VAL A 450 -15.89 1.80 -14.33
CA VAL A 450 -14.63 2.54 -14.45
C VAL A 450 -14.11 2.78 -13.05
N ASN A 451 -12.95 2.23 -12.72
CA ASN A 451 -12.22 2.54 -11.50
C ASN A 451 -11.56 3.92 -11.62
N LEU A 452 -11.60 4.70 -10.55
CA LEU A 452 -10.94 5.99 -10.44
C LEU A 452 -9.94 5.94 -9.30
N ARG A 453 -8.73 6.45 -9.54
CA ARG A 453 -7.79 6.82 -8.46
C ARG A 453 -7.60 8.33 -8.47
N VAL A 454 -8.11 8.97 -7.42
CA VAL A 454 -8.31 10.42 -7.37
C VAL A 454 -7.18 11.04 -6.54
N PRO A 455 -6.29 11.85 -7.13
CA PRO A 455 -5.32 12.63 -6.35
C PRO A 455 -6.01 13.83 -5.70
N LYS A 456 -5.32 14.50 -4.76
CA LYS A 456 -5.79 15.77 -4.21
C LYS A 456 -5.98 16.83 -5.31
N GLY A 457 -6.91 17.75 -5.08
CA GLY A 457 -7.13 18.91 -5.95
C GLY A 457 -8.61 19.21 -6.20
N LYS A 458 -9.43 18.20 -6.45
CA LYS A 458 -10.90 18.32 -6.54
C LYS A 458 -11.54 17.50 -5.41
N SER A 459 -12.56 18.06 -4.77
CA SER A 459 -13.36 17.25 -3.83
C SER A 459 -14.16 16.18 -4.59
N PRO A 460 -14.53 15.07 -3.94
CA PRO A 460 -15.37 14.03 -4.52
C PRO A 460 -16.69 14.57 -5.07
N GLU A 461 -17.35 15.53 -4.40
CA GLU A 461 -18.63 16.12 -4.82
C GLU A 461 -18.49 16.88 -6.13
N VAL A 462 -17.43 17.67 -6.26
CA VAL A 462 -17.14 18.42 -7.49
C VAL A 462 -16.84 17.45 -8.63
N LEU A 463 -16.00 16.44 -8.40
CA LEU A 463 -15.65 15.46 -9.42
C LEU A 463 -16.86 14.60 -9.83
N LYS A 464 -17.67 14.14 -8.87
CA LYS A 464 -18.94 13.43 -9.14
C LYS A 464 -19.87 14.28 -10.01
N SER A 465 -20.04 15.55 -9.67
CA SER A 465 -20.92 16.47 -10.41
C SER A 465 -20.43 16.73 -11.83
N GLU A 466 -19.12 16.88 -12.01
CA GLU A 466 -18.50 17.07 -13.33
C GLU A 466 -18.67 15.84 -14.21
N ILE A 467 -18.36 14.64 -13.69
CA ILE A 467 -18.55 13.37 -14.40
C ILE A 467 -20.02 13.20 -14.79
N ALA A 468 -20.95 13.38 -13.83
CA ALA A 468 -22.38 13.23 -14.08
C ALA A 468 -22.87 14.18 -15.19
N ALA A 469 -22.50 15.46 -15.14
CA ALA A 469 -22.90 16.43 -16.16
C ALA A 469 -22.38 16.07 -17.57
N LYS A 470 -21.15 15.57 -17.68
CA LYS A 470 -20.57 15.14 -18.96
C LYS A 470 -21.29 13.90 -19.51
N LEU A 471 -21.55 12.93 -18.65
CA LEU A 471 -22.24 11.69 -19.02
C LEU A 471 -23.72 11.94 -19.37
N ASP A 472 -24.39 12.87 -18.70
CA ASP A 472 -25.73 13.32 -19.03
C ASP A 472 -25.78 14.02 -20.40
N ALA A 473 -24.80 14.89 -20.69
CA ALA A 473 -24.70 15.54 -21.99
C ALA A 473 -24.46 14.52 -23.11
N TRP A 474 -23.59 13.53 -22.87
CA TRP A 474 -23.38 12.42 -23.80
C TRP A 474 -24.68 11.64 -24.03
N SER A 475 -25.39 11.27 -22.96
CA SER A 475 -26.63 10.49 -23.02
C SER A 475 -27.73 11.22 -23.80
N LYS A 476 -27.89 12.54 -23.60
CA LYS A 476 -28.82 13.39 -24.37
C LYS A 476 -28.45 13.43 -25.86
N LYS A 477 -27.16 13.51 -26.18
CA LYS A 477 -26.67 13.58 -27.56
C LYS A 477 -26.84 12.25 -28.29
N THR A 478 -26.53 11.12 -27.65
CA THR A 478 -26.57 9.79 -28.28
C THR A 478 -27.93 9.12 -28.19
N ARG A 479 -28.81 9.59 -27.30
CA ARG A 479 -30.09 8.96 -26.93
C ARG A 479 -29.91 7.57 -26.30
N ILE A 480 -28.72 7.29 -25.78
CA ILE A 480 -28.43 6.11 -24.97
C ILE A 480 -28.51 6.56 -23.52
N ALA A 481 -29.37 5.93 -22.72
CA ALA A 481 -29.64 6.33 -21.34
C ALA A 481 -29.32 5.19 -20.36
N PRO A 482 -28.03 4.93 -20.07
CA PRO A 482 -27.68 4.03 -18.98
C PRO A 482 -27.99 4.69 -17.64
N ALA A 483 -28.23 3.87 -16.62
CA ALA A 483 -28.24 4.34 -15.23
C ALA A 483 -26.79 4.44 -14.74
N PHE A 484 -26.45 5.54 -14.08
CA PHE A 484 -25.13 5.73 -13.49
C PHE A 484 -25.19 5.69 -11.97
N ASP A 485 -24.23 4.99 -11.36
CA ASP A 485 -23.96 5.03 -9.93
C ASP A 485 -22.49 5.43 -9.72
N LEU A 486 -22.26 6.49 -8.94
CA LEU A 486 -20.96 7.11 -8.75
C LEU A 486 -20.59 7.09 -7.27
N SER A 487 -19.54 6.33 -6.95
CA SER A 487 -18.86 6.40 -5.66
C SER A 487 -17.47 6.97 -5.86
N ILE A 488 -17.10 7.97 -5.06
CA ILE A 488 -15.75 8.55 -5.04
C ILE A 488 -15.49 8.92 -3.58
N ALA A 489 -14.40 8.40 -3.04
CA ALA A 489 -13.86 8.72 -1.73
C ALA A 489 -12.79 9.81 -1.84
N GLU A 490 -12.58 10.54 -0.74
CA GLU A 490 -11.50 11.53 -0.63
C GLU A 490 -10.13 10.85 -0.80
N PRO A 491 -9.10 11.56 -1.31
CA PRO A 491 -7.72 11.15 -1.13
C PRO A 491 -7.27 11.32 0.32
N MET A 492 -6.36 10.45 0.75
CA MET A 492 -5.63 10.62 1.99
C MET A 492 -4.44 11.54 1.75
N TYR A 493 -4.30 12.59 2.56
CA TYR A 493 -3.08 13.41 2.60
C TYR A 493 -2.82 13.86 4.05
N ARG A 494 -1.70 13.46 4.64
CA ARG A 494 -1.28 13.88 5.98
C ARG A 494 -0.36 15.08 5.90
N ASN A 495 -0.39 15.90 6.95
CA ASN A 495 0.43 17.12 7.04
C ASN A 495 1.92 16.75 7.12
N PRO A 496 2.75 17.07 6.10
CA PRO A 496 4.19 16.76 6.12
C PRO A 496 4.96 17.59 7.15
N GLU A 497 4.35 18.63 7.73
CA GLU A 497 4.98 19.48 8.73
C GLU A 497 4.94 18.93 10.15
N GLY A 498 4.20 17.83 10.40
CA GLY A 498 4.18 17.17 11.71
C GLY A 498 5.57 16.67 12.12
N GLU A 499 5.95 16.89 13.38
CA GLU A 499 7.27 16.52 13.88
C GLU A 499 7.43 14.99 13.89
N TRP A 500 6.35 14.27 14.18
CA TRP A 500 6.35 12.81 14.13
C TRP A 500 6.62 12.26 12.72
N VAL A 501 5.94 12.73 11.67
CA VAL A 501 6.18 12.25 10.29
C VAL A 501 7.57 12.63 9.78
N LYS A 502 8.10 13.80 10.17
CA LYS A 502 9.49 14.18 9.87
C LYS A 502 10.48 13.23 10.55
N ALA A 503 10.23 12.86 11.80
CA ALA A 503 11.05 11.89 12.52
C ALA A 503 11.00 10.50 11.85
N LEU A 504 9.82 10.02 11.43
CA LEU A 504 9.70 8.78 10.66
C LEU A 504 10.52 8.83 9.36
N LEU A 505 10.38 9.91 8.60
CA LEU A 505 11.11 10.09 7.34
C LEU A 505 12.62 10.10 7.58
N ALA A 506 13.08 10.79 8.62
CA ALA A 506 14.47 10.77 9.05
C ALA A 506 14.94 9.36 9.37
N VAL A 507 14.20 8.62 10.21
CA VAL A 507 14.56 7.23 10.56
C VAL A 507 14.68 6.35 9.32
N ALA A 508 13.69 6.34 8.43
CA ALA A 508 13.75 5.52 7.22
C ALA A 508 14.89 5.96 6.29
N SER A 509 14.94 7.24 5.92
CA SER A 509 15.93 7.73 4.96
C SER A 509 17.38 7.55 5.43
N GLU A 510 17.65 7.81 6.70
CA GLU A 510 18.97 7.67 7.30
C GLU A 510 19.37 6.18 7.46
N ASN A 511 18.44 5.26 7.77
CA ASN A 511 18.75 3.82 7.88
C ASN A 511 18.97 3.17 6.51
N LEU A 512 18.17 3.57 5.53
CA LEU A 512 18.17 2.95 4.20
C LEU A 512 19.14 3.64 3.22
N GLY A 513 19.67 4.81 3.58
CA GLY A 513 20.50 5.62 2.69
C GLY A 513 19.76 6.08 1.44
N MET A 514 18.43 6.27 1.56
CA MET A 514 17.55 6.66 0.46
C MET A 514 17.26 8.17 0.45
N GLU A 515 16.61 8.65 -0.60
CA GLU A 515 16.23 10.06 -0.70
C GLU A 515 15.29 10.49 0.45
N HIS A 516 15.59 11.63 1.07
CA HIS A 516 14.79 12.18 2.17
C HIS A 516 13.51 12.87 1.66
N LYS A 517 12.57 12.07 1.16
CA LYS A 517 11.26 12.53 0.69
C LYS A 517 10.15 11.59 1.13
N PHE A 518 8.98 12.15 1.42
CA PHE A 518 7.78 11.37 1.68
C PHE A 518 7.32 10.59 0.44
N GLY A 519 6.71 9.43 0.69
CA GLY A 519 6.08 8.59 -0.31
C GLY A 519 4.60 8.90 -0.53
N THR A 520 4.09 8.44 -1.67
CA THR A 520 2.66 8.43 -2.02
C THR A 520 2.32 7.05 -2.60
N SER A 521 1.09 6.59 -2.41
CA SER A 521 0.56 5.40 -3.09
C SER A 521 -0.58 5.78 -4.03
N ALA A 522 -0.66 5.09 -5.18
CA ALA A 522 -1.80 5.18 -6.07
C ALA A 522 -2.96 4.26 -5.63
N GLY A 523 -2.65 3.25 -4.80
CA GLY A 523 -3.62 2.43 -4.09
C GLY A 523 -4.18 3.16 -2.87
N ALA A 524 -5.19 2.58 -2.26
CA ALA A 524 -5.66 2.95 -0.94
C ALA A 524 -5.56 1.69 -0.07
N THR A 525 -5.05 1.80 1.15
CA THR A 525 -5.01 0.70 2.12
C THR A 525 -5.86 1.05 3.36
N SER A 526 -5.92 0.14 4.32
CA SER A 526 -6.64 0.35 5.59
C SER A 526 -6.19 1.64 6.33
N VAL A 527 -4.95 2.08 6.11
CA VAL A 527 -4.39 3.31 6.70
C VAL A 527 -5.16 4.58 6.32
N HIS A 528 -5.85 4.55 5.17
CA HIS A 528 -6.63 5.65 4.62
C HIS A 528 -7.62 6.21 5.64
N GLU A 529 -8.30 5.28 6.31
CA GLU A 529 -9.41 5.53 7.24
C GLU A 529 -8.93 5.80 8.68
N LEU A 530 -7.63 5.61 8.97
CA LEU A 530 -7.08 5.81 10.31
C LEU A 530 -6.81 7.30 10.58
N PRO A 531 -7.24 7.85 11.74
CA PRO A 531 -6.88 9.21 12.13
C PRO A 531 -5.37 9.39 12.18
N ASN A 532 -4.85 10.40 11.48
CA ASN A 532 -3.40 10.61 11.33
C ASN A 532 -2.65 9.33 10.91
N GLY A 533 -3.27 8.46 10.11
CA GLY A 533 -2.66 7.23 9.61
C GLY A 533 -1.58 7.48 8.56
N VAL A 534 -0.43 6.81 8.68
CA VAL A 534 0.62 6.72 7.64
C VAL A 534 1.17 5.30 7.57
N GLN A 535 1.68 4.87 6.41
CA GLN A 535 2.46 3.62 6.31
C GLN A 535 3.93 3.91 6.57
N PHE A 536 4.63 2.95 7.17
CA PHE A 536 6.03 3.07 7.53
C PHE A 536 6.77 1.74 7.34
N GLY A 537 7.03 1.36 6.09
CA GLY A 537 7.57 0.04 5.79
C GLY A 537 6.55 -1.07 6.09
N LEU A 538 6.94 -2.35 6.09
CA LEU A 538 8.32 -2.88 6.09
C LEU A 538 8.84 -3.37 4.72
N ALA A 539 8.17 -3.03 3.62
CA ALA A 539 8.64 -3.34 2.28
C ALA A 539 9.72 -2.34 1.80
N MET A 540 10.80 -2.88 1.23
CA MET A 540 11.89 -2.06 0.70
C MET A 540 11.51 -1.42 -0.65
N PRO A 541 11.85 -0.14 -0.87
CA PRO A 541 11.67 0.50 -2.17
C PRO A 541 12.54 -0.20 -3.20
N ASP A 542 12.09 -0.24 -4.45
CA ASP A 542 12.80 -0.80 -5.61
C ASP A 542 13.12 -2.30 -5.54
N VAL A 543 12.71 -2.99 -4.47
CA VAL A 543 12.77 -4.45 -4.36
C VAL A 543 11.39 -4.99 -4.71
N LYS A 544 11.36 -6.07 -5.50
CA LYS A 544 10.10 -6.74 -5.81
C LYS A 544 9.49 -7.27 -4.51
N TYR A 545 8.31 -6.75 -4.18
CA TYR A 545 7.50 -7.25 -3.07
C TYR A 545 7.14 -8.73 -3.29
N THR A 546 7.34 -9.55 -2.26
CA THR A 546 7.17 -11.01 -2.30
C THR A 546 5.90 -11.46 -1.59
N GLY A 547 5.29 -10.62 -0.74
CA GLY A 547 4.01 -10.87 -0.10
C GLY A 547 2.93 -11.29 -1.11
N HIS A 548 1.99 -12.10 -0.64
CA HIS A 548 0.92 -12.75 -1.40
C HIS A 548 1.34 -13.76 -2.48
N ASN A 549 2.59 -13.75 -2.93
CA ASN A 549 3.07 -14.65 -3.97
C ASN A 549 3.37 -16.06 -3.42
N ASP A 550 3.45 -17.04 -4.32
CA ASP A 550 4.10 -18.32 -4.05
C ASP A 550 5.60 -18.11 -3.80
N ASN A 551 6.18 -18.89 -2.88
CA ASN A 551 7.55 -18.73 -2.43
C ASN A 551 7.85 -17.35 -1.84
N GLU A 552 6.89 -16.77 -1.10
CA GLU A 552 7.11 -15.57 -0.30
C GLU A 552 8.37 -15.73 0.57
N PHE A 553 9.17 -14.67 0.63
CA PHE A 553 10.30 -14.58 1.54
C PHE A 553 10.56 -13.13 1.94
N LYS A 554 11.07 -12.94 3.16
CA LYS A 554 11.84 -11.75 3.54
C LYS A 554 13.31 -12.13 3.70
N THR A 555 14.23 -11.22 3.38
CA THR A 555 15.65 -11.48 3.64
C THR A 555 15.97 -11.33 5.12
N THR A 556 16.97 -12.07 5.62
CA THR A 556 17.37 -11.98 7.02
C THR A 556 17.90 -10.59 7.31
N GLU A 557 18.69 -10.01 6.40
CA GLU A 557 19.17 -8.64 6.54
C GLU A 557 18.02 -7.62 6.62
N GLN A 558 17.00 -7.72 5.76
CA GLN A 558 15.87 -6.78 5.78
C GLN A 558 15.06 -6.91 7.07
N PHE A 559 14.74 -8.12 7.51
CA PHE A 559 14.03 -8.33 8.77
C PHE A 559 14.78 -7.75 9.99
N LEU A 560 16.11 -7.92 10.03
CA LEU A 560 16.92 -7.34 11.10
C LEU A 560 17.03 -5.81 10.98
N LEU A 561 17.06 -5.28 9.76
CA LEU A 561 17.02 -3.83 9.53
C LEU A 561 15.68 -3.23 9.93
N ASP A 562 14.56 -3.92 9.69
CA ASP A 562 13.23 -3.54 10.16
C ASP A 562 13.16 -3.49 11.69
N LEU A 563 13.75 -4.47 12.38
CA LEU A 563 13.88 -4.44 13.84
C LEU A 563 14.63 -3.20 14.33
N GLN A 564 15.72 -2.83 13.65
CA GLN A 564 16.48 -1.61 13.96
C GLN A 564 15.64 -0.35 13.73
N ILE A 565 15.00 -0.23 12.55
CA ILE A 565 14.21 0.92 12.14
C ILE A 565 13.01 1.12 13.08
N VAL A 566 12.27 0.06 13.40
CA VAL A 566 11.07 0.15 14.27
C VAL A 566 11.47 0.48 15.70
N THR A 567 12.57 -0.09 16.22
CA THR A 567 13.08 0.25 17.57
C THR A 567 13.48 1.72 17.65
N GLU A 568 14.23 2.20 16.66
CA GLU A 568 14.64 3.60 16.60
C GLU A 568 13.45 4.55 16.40
N MET A 569 12.51 4.19 15.53
CA MET A 569 11.27 4.93 15.30
C MET A 569 10.52 5.14 16.61
N MET A 570 10.24 4.06 17.35
CA MET A 570 9.52 4.13 18.62
C MET A 570 10.32 4.93 19.67
N GLY A 571 11.65 4.82 19.70
CA GLY A 571 12.51 5.65 20.55
C GLY A 571 12.42 7.14 20.23
N ARG A 572 12.55 7.51 18.95
CA ARG A 572 12.46 8.91 18.51
C ARG A 572 11.08 9.48 18.76
N ILE A 573 10.05 8.92 18.15
CA ILE A 573 8.69 9.46 18.27
C ILE A 573 8.15 9.28 19.68
N GLY A 574 8.64 8.32 20.47
CA GLY A 574 8.23 8.12 21.86
C GLY A 574 8.77 9.19 22.82
N GLN A 575 9.89 9.85 22.48
CA GLN A 575 10.54 10.85 23.33
C GLN A 575 10.44 12.28 22.79
N LEU A 576 9.86 12.48 21.59
CA LEU A 576 9.58 13.81 21.08
C LEU A 576 8.70 14.60 22.08
N PRO A 577 8.94 15.90 22.30
CA PRO A 577 8.08 16.73 23.17
C PRO A 577 6.65 16.87 22.64
N LYS A 578 6.49 16.81 21.31
CA LYS A 578 5.21 16.91 20.61
C LYS A 578 5.30 16.11 19.31
N LEU A 579 4.18 15.52 18.89
CA LEU A 579 4.02 14.86 17.59
C LEU A 579 3.54 15.82 16.50
#